data_AF-A0A414F0H4-F1
#
_entry.id   AF-A0A414F0H4-F1
#
_cell.length_a   1.000
_cell.length_b   1.000
_cell.length_c   1.000
_cell.angle_alpha   90.00
_cell.angle_beta   90.00
_cell.angle_gamma   90.00
#
_symmetry.space_group_name_H-M   'P 1'
#
loop_
_entity.id
_entity.type
_entity.pdbx_description
1 polymer ?
#
loop_
_entity_poly.entity_id
_entity_poly.type
_entity_poly.pdbx_seq_one_letter_code
_entity_poly.pdbx_strand_id
1 'polypeptide(L)'
;NVIHLLNQVLKCKMDLNQGIYIPTALNNSIDSLVYPYSVYLGMVGELMDNDTIETKTLANLMMKLENPYYLELFKNEFITAKKVLNPNFKIDDEPNIRVNSEVVSLSDCAVSEDNVFVISIYNDGKYPLKVSRIFTSCSCLNLLDHTDEFVVSPNDSAMVSFNFKSEESGEVIRDVFITSNAINKPILYVKILASIY
;
A
#
# COMPACT_ATOMS: atom_id res chain seq x y z
N ASN A 1 9.50 24.69 9.25
CA ASN A 1 9.51 24.66 7.76
C ASN A 1 9.85 23.24 7.33
N VAL A 2 8.97 22.57 6.59
CA VAL A 2 9.13 21.17 6.14
C VAL A 2 10.40 20.97 5.33
N ILE A 3 10.78 21.92 4.47
CA ILE A 3 12.01 21.82 3.65
C ILE A 3 13.25 21.69 4.53
N HIS A 4 13.30 22.41 5.65
CA HIS A 4 14.43 22.33 6.57
C HIS A 4 14.54 20.94 7.22
N LEU A 5 13.41 20.35 7.64
CA LEU A 5 13.36 19.02 8.22
C LEU A 5 13.77 17.95 7.20
N LEU A 6 13.33 18.07 5.94
CA LEU A 6 13.76 17.17 4.86
C LEU A 6 15.27 17.27 4.58
N ASN A 7 15.84 18.48 4.61
CA ASN A 7 17.29 18.67 4.48
C ASN A 7 18.07 18.05 5.66
N GLN A 8 17.53 18.12 6.88
CA GLN A 8 18.12 17.45 8.05
C GLN A 8 18.11 15.93 7.86
N VAL A 9 17.00 15.35 7.39
CA VAL A 9 16.93 13.91 7.12
C VAL A 9 17.93 13.50 6.03
N LEU A 10 18.04 14.29 4.95
CA LEU A 10 19.03 14.03 3.91
C LEU A 10 20.46 14.04 4.48
N LYS A 11 20.77 15.00 5.35
CA LYS A 11 22.07 15.06 6.02
C LYS A 11 22.30 13.83 6.90
N CYS A 12 21.33 13.43 7.71
CA CYS A 12 21.43 12.24 8.57
C CYS A 12 21.69 10.98 7.74
N LYS A 13 21.05 10.83 6.57
CA LYS A 13 21.34 9.74 5.63
C LYS A 13 22.80 9.77 5.16
N MET A 14 23.32 10.94 4.79
CA MET A 14 24.71 11.09 4.34
C MET A 14 25.71 10.75 5.45
N ASP A 15 25.44 11.17 6.68
CA ASP A 15 26.25 10.87 7.85
C ASP A 15 26.24 9.37 8.17
N LEU A 16 25.06 8.72 8.16
CA LEU A 16 24.91 7.27 8.37
C LEU A 16 25.68 6.46 7.32
N ASN A 17 25.65 6.88 6.05
CA ASN A 17 26.45 6.22 5.00
C ASN A 17 27.96 6.29 5.25
N GLN A 18 28.43 7.22 6.08
CA GLN A 18 29.82 7.34 6.51
C GLN A 18 30.10 6.65 7.84
N GLY A 19 29.10 5.94 8.41
CA GLY A 19 29.20 5.31 9.72
C GLY A 19 29.03 6.28 10.89
N ILE A 20 28.49 7.47 10.66
CA ILE A 20 28.28 8.49 11.68
C ILE A 20 26.80 8.54 12.04
N TYR A 21 26.48 8.30 13.32
CA TYR A 21 25.13 8.43 13.85
C TYR A 21 25.07 9.51 14.94
N ILE A 22 24.11 10.43 14.81
CA ILE A 22 23.87 11.52 15.77
C ILE A 22 22.36 11.53 16.09
N PRO A 23 21.91 10.82 17.14
CA PRO A 23 20.49 10.64 17.45
C PRO A 23 19.73 11.98 17.57
N THR A 24 20.34 12.96 18.24
CA THR A 24 19.71 14.27 18.51
C THR A 24 19.38 15.07 17.24
N ALA A 25 20.15 14.87 16.16
CA ALA A 25 19.90 15.54 14.89
C ALA A 25 18.66 14.95 14.18
N LEU A 26 18.35 13.68 14.42
CA LEU A 26 17.28 12.96 13.76
C LEU A 26 15.98 12.93 14.57
N ASN A 27 16.05 12.92 15.90
CA ASN A 27 14.88 12.90 16.78
C ASN A 27 13.94 14.08 16.51
N ASN A 28 14.48 15.29 16.34
CA ASN A 28 13.67 16.45 15.95
C ASN A 28 12.91 16.25 14.64
N SER A 29 13.52 15.57 13.66
CA SER A 29 12.88 15.28 12.38
C SER A 29 11.82 14.19 12.52
N ILE A 30 12.09 13.15 13.32
CA ILE A 30 11.13 12.09 13.64
C ILE A 30 9.89 12.68 14.32
N ASP A 31 10.08 13.48 15.36
CA ASP A 31 8.98 14.07 16.14
C ASP A 31 8.17 15.07 15.32
N SER A 32 8.80 15.79 14.39
CA SER A 32 8.15 16.86 13.62
C SER A 32 7.52 16.40 12.31
N LEU A 33 8.13 15.46 11.58
CA LEU A 33 7.61 14.98 10.30
C LEU A 33 6.79 13.69 10.44
N VAL A 34 7.11 12.85 11.44
CA VAL A 34 6.47 11.57 11.71
C VAL A 34 6.22 10.78 10.42
N TYR A 35 7.29 10.53 9.65
CA TYR A 35 7.21 9.84 8.36
C TYR A 35 8.19 8.65 8.27
N PRO A 36 7.90 7.64 7.43
CA PRO A 36 8.58 6.34 7.49
C PRO A 36 10.11 6.41 7.35
N TYR A 37 10.62 7.25 6.45
CA TYR A 37 12.06 7.26 6.17
C TYR A 37 12.89 7.84 7.33
N SER A 38 12.42 8.88 8.03
CA SER A 38 13.16 9.40 9.20
C SER A 38 13.21 8.38 10.33
N VAL A 39 12.09 7.66 10.54
CA VAL A 39 12.03 6.58 11.55
C VAL A 39 12.97 5.45 11.16
N TYR A 40 13.00 5.06 9.88
CA TYR A 40 13.92 4.05 9.37
C TYR A 40 15.39 4.44 9.59
N LEU A 41 15.79 5.68 9.28
CA LEU A 41 17.17 6.13 9.52
C LEU A 41 17.54 6.07 11.00
N GLY A 42 16.61 6.39 11.90
CA GLY A 42 16.84 6.28 13.34
C GLY A 42 17.06 4.83 13.73
N MET A 43 16.20 3.94 13.25
CA MET A 43 16.36 2.50 13.49
C MET A 43 17.70 1.96 12.96
N VAL A 44 18.16 2.41 11.80
CA VAL A 44 19.49 2.04 11.26
C VAL A 44 20.62 2.57 12.15
N GLY A 45 20.51 3.80 12.63
CA GLY A 45 21.48 4.38 13.56
C GLY A 45 21.55 3.65 14.90
N GLU A 46 20.40 3.37 15.51
CA GLU A 46 20.33 2.61 16.77
C GLU A 46 20.87 1.17 16.61
N LEU A 47 20.67 0.56 15.44
CA LEU A 47 21.30 -0.73 15.10
C LEU A 47 22.83 -0.62 15.04
N MET A 48 23.38 0.48 14.53
CA MET A 48 24.83 0.70 14.50
C MET A 48 25.41 0.85 15.91
N ASP A 49 24.68 1.49 16.81
CA ASP A 49 25.06 1.65 18.22
C ASP A 49 24.76 0.40 19.08
N ASN A 50 24.14 -0.62 18.49
CA ASN A 50 23.67 -1.84 19.16
C ASN A 50 22.62 -1.58 20.26
N ASP A 51 21.88 -0.46 20.20
CA ASP A 51 20.77 -0.20 21.11
C ASP A 51 19.52 -0.95 20.67
N THR A 52 19.38 -2.17 21.19
CA THR A 52 18.24 -3.03 20.86
C THR A 52 16.89 -2.54 21.41
N ILE A 53 16.89 -1.67 22.43
CA ILE A 53 15.66 -1.15 23.04
C ILE A 53 15.10 -0.07 22.11
N GLU A 54 15.92 0.94 21.79
CA GLU A 54 15.46 2.05 20.95
C GLU A 54 15.20 1.61 19.51
N THR A 55 16.00 0.67 18.99
CA THR A 55 15.71 0.04 17.69
C THR A 55 14.30 -0.57 17.66
N LYS A 56 13.87 -1.27 18.72
CA LYS A 56 12.52 -1.84 18.80
C LYS A 56 11.45 -0.77 18.99
N THR A 57 11.73 0.29 19.73
CA THR A 57 10.83 1.44 19.87
C THR A 57 10.54 2.05 18.50
N LEU A 58 11.58 2.34 17.71
CA LEU A 58 11.46 2.90 16.37
C LEU A 58 10.81 1.93 15.38
N ALA A 59 11.11 0.63 15.47
CA ALA A 59 10.44 -0.36 14.64
C ALA A 59 8.93 -0.45 14.95
N ASN A 60 8.52 -0.36 16.21
CA ASN A 60 7.10 -0.28 16.57
C ASN A 60 6.46 1.03 16.08
N LEU A 61 7.18 2.16 16.13
CA LEU A 61 6.72 3.42 15.55
C LEU A 61 6.52 3.28 14.04
N MET A 62 7.45 2.62 13.34
CA MET A 62 7.33 2.32 11.92
C MET A 62 6.02 1.57 11.64
N MET A 63 5.71 0.50 12.39
CA MET A 63 4.46 -0.26 12.19
C MET A 63 3.20 0.60 12.34
N LYS A 64 3.20 1.60 13.23
CA LYS A 64 2.06 2.53 13.39
C LYS A 64 1.85 3.45 12.18
N LEU A 65 2.89 3.66 11.36
CA LEU A 65 2.81 4.45 10.14
C LEU A 65 2.37 3.63 8.92
N GLU A 66 2.32 2.30 9.04
CA GLU A 66 2.02 1.42 7.91
C GLU A 66 0.62 1.70 7.37
N ASN A 67 0.57 2.12 6.11
CA ASN A 67 -0.64 2.29 5.31
C ASN A 67 -0.30 1.97 3.85
N PRO A 68 -1.29 1.74 2.97
CA PRO A 68 -1.02 1.30 1.60
C PRO A 68 -0.06 2.21 0.83
N TYR A 69 -0.15 3.52 0.98
CA TYR A 69 0.71 4.49 0.27
C TYR A 69 2.16 4.47 0.77
N TYR A 70 2.35 4.41 2.09
CA TYR A 70 3.70 4.30 2.65
C TYR A 70 4.30 2.92 2.44
N LEU A 71 3.50 1.86 2.45
CA LEU A 71 3.98 0.52 2.15
C LEU A 71 4.43 0.41 0.67
N GLU A 72 3.73 1.06 -0.25
CA GLU A 72 4.12 1.16 -1.67
C GLU A 72 5.50 1.82 -1.83
N LEU A 73 5.73 2.93 -1.11
CA LEU A 73 6.95 3.74 -1.25
C LEU A 73 8.14 3.22 -0.44
N PHE A 74 7.91 2.64 0.74
CA PHE A 74 8.92 2.31 1.74
C PHE A 74 8.91 0.83 2.14
N LYS A 75 8.54 -0.04 1.20
CA LYS A 75 8.38 -1.49 1.42
C LYS A 75 9.57 -2.12 2.14
N ASN A 76 10.79 -1.80 1.74
CA ASN A 76 12.01 -2.42 2.30
C ASN A 76 12.29 -1.94 3.73
N GLU A 77 11.98 -0.68 4.02
CA GLU A 77 12.09 -0.07 5.34
C GLU A 77 11.11 -0.72 6.31
N PHE A 78 9.86 -0.94 5.88
CA PHE A 78 8.87 -1.71 6.67
C PHE A 78 9.30 -3.15 6.89
N ILE A 79 9.82 -3.84 5.87
CA ILE A 79 10.37 -5.20 6.02
C ILE A 79 11.50 -5.24 7.04
N THR A 80 12.38 -4.23 7.04
CA THR A 80 13.48 -4.14 8.01
C THR A 80 12.93 -4.02 9.42
N ALA A 81 11.95 -3.13 9.65
CA ALA A 81 11.32 -2.98 10.95
C ALA A 81 10.59 -4.26 11.41
N LYS A 82 9.89 -4.96 10.49
CA LYS A 82 9.27 -6.27 10.78
C LYS A 82 10.30 -7.32 11.21
N LYS A 83 11.48 -7.36 10.57
CA LYS A 83 12.59 -8.25 10.95
C LYS A 83 13.24 -7.91 12.29
N VAL A 84 13.34 -6.63 12.62
CA VAL A 84 13.81 -6.17 13.94
C VAL A 84 12.87 -6.67 15.04
N LEU A 85 11.55 -6.54 14.84
CA LEU A 85 10.54 -6.95 15.81
C LEU A 85 10.41 -8.48 15.90
N ASN A 86 10.58 -9.16 14.76
CA ASN A 86 10.52 -10.61 14.66
C ASN A 86 11.65 -11.13 13.74
N PRO A 87 12.77 -11.64 14.30
CA PRO A 87 13.88 -12.18 13.52
C PRO A 87 13.49 -13.35 12.60
N ASN A 88 12.40 -14.06 12.92
CA ASN A 88 11.87 -15.16 12.12
C ASN A 88 10.83 -14.71 11.07
N PHE A 89 10.67 -13.39 10.87
CA PHE A 89 9.77 -12.82 9.88
C PHE A 89 10.03 -13.39 8.48
N LYS A 90 8.97 -13.87 7.83
CA LYS A 90 8.99 -14.35 6.45
C LYS A 90 8.05 -13.48 5.63
N ILE A 91 8.60 -12.87 4.58
CA ILE A 91 7.82 -12.06 3.65
C ILE A 91 6.72 -12.86 2.97
N ASP A 92 6.94 -14.16 2.74
CA ASP A 92 5.97 -15.04 2.09
C ASP A 92 4.74 -15.36 2.96
N ASP A 93 4.80 -15.05 4.26
CA ASP A 93 3.65 -15.22 5.16
C ASP A 93 2.72 -13.99 5.13
N GLU A 94 3.23 -12.82 4.69
CA GLU A 94 2.48 -11.56 4.62
C GLU A 94 1.27 -11.64 3.68
N PRO A 95 0.27 -10.76 3.86
CA PRO A 95 -0.87 -10.69 2.95
C PRO A 95 -0.39 -10.44 1.52
N ASN A 96 -0.96 -11.20 0.59
CA ASN A 96 -0.58 -11.18 -0.82
C ASN A 96 -1.85 -11.09 -1.67
N ILE A 97 -2.05 -9.93 -2.31
CA ILE A 97 -3.25 -9.68 -3.11
C ILE A 97 -3.03 -10.12 -4.56
N ARG A 98 -4.02 -10.81 -5.11
CA ARG A 98 -4.13 -11.13 -6.53
C ARG A 98 -5.56 -10.92 -6.99
N VAL A 99 -5.75 -10.60 -8.26
CA VAL A 99 -7.07 -10.59 -8.90
C VAL A 99 -7.16 -11.64 -9.99
N ASN A 100 -8.39 -12.04 -10.37
CA ASN A 100 -8.62 -12.95 -11.49
C ASN A 100 -8.08 -12.39 -12.83
N SER A 101 -8.17 -11.07 -13.02
CA SER A 101 -7.53 -10.37 -14.14
C SER A 101 -7.26 -8.92 -13.77
N GLU A 102 -6.07 -8.42 -14.12
CA GLU A 102 -5.73 -7.00 -14.03
C GLU A 102 -6.22 -6.21 -15.25
N VAL A 103 -6.79 -6.89 -16.26
CA VAL A 103 -7.47 -6.30 -17.41
C VAL A 103 -8.83 -6.95 -17.59
N VAL A 104 -9.90 -6.19 -17.36
CA VAL A 104 -11.28 -6.61 -17.60
C VAL A 104 -11.73 -5.99 -18.93
N SER A 105 -12.22 -6.82 -19.84
CA SER A 105 -12.78 -6.37 -21.13
C SER A 105 -14.29 -6.56 -21.12
N LEU A 106 -15.02 -5.46 -21.32
CA LEU A 106 -16.47 -5.42 -21.46
C LEU A 106 -16.78 -5.21 -22.95
N SER A 107 -17.39 -6.22 -23.57
CA SER A 107 -17.91 -6.12 -24.94
C SER A 107 -19.40 -5.82 -24.92
N ASP A 108 -19.90 -5.32 -26.04
CA ASP A 108 -21.34 -5.20 -26.30
C ASP A 108 -22.08 -4.32 -25.27
N CYS A 109 -21.44 -3.28 -24.76
CA CYS A 109 -22.09 -2.33 -23.86
C CYS A 109 -22.99 -1.39 -24.69
N ALA A 110 -24.31 -1.43 -24.47
CA ALA A 110 -25.21 -0.44 -25.09
C ALA A 110 -25.16 0.89 -24.33
N VAL A 111 -25.33 2.00 -25.06
CA VAL A 111 -25.45 3.34 -24.44
C VAL A 111 -26.57 3.37 -23.40
N SER A 112 -26.28 3.95 -22.23
CA SER A 112 -27.19 4.10 -21.09
C SER A 112 -27.68 2.81 -20.43
N GLU A 113 -27.13 1.65 -20.79
CA GLU A 113 -27.43 0.38 -20.14
C GLU A 113 -26.40 0.04 -19.05
N ASP A 114 -26.88 -0.69 -18.03
CA ASP A 114 -26.07 -1.18 -16.93
C ASP A 114 -25.32 -2.45 -17.36
N ASN A 115 -24.00 -2.44 -17.20
CA ASN A 115 -23.12 -3.56 -17.49
C ASN A 115 -22.45 -4.01 -16.20
N VAL A 116 -23.00 -5.04 -15.56
CA VAL A 116 -22.50 -5.57 -14.29
C VAL A 116 -21.38 -6.58 -14.53
N PHE A 117 -20.27 -6.43 -13.81
CA PHE A 117 -19.16 -7.37 -13.82
C PHE A 117 -18.55 -7.55 -12.44
N VAL A 118 -17.74 -8.60 -12.26
CA VAL A 118 -17.14 -8.97 -10.96
C VAL A 118 -15.63 -9.08 -11.10
N ILE A 119 -14.92 -8.54 -10.11
CA ILE A 119 -13.48 -8.78 -9.89
C ILE A 119 -13.35 -9.64 -8.63
N SER A 120 -12.68 -10.79 -8.77
CA SER A 120 -12.36 -11.66 -7.63
C SER A 120 -11.03 -11.24 -7.03
N ILE A 121 -11.03 -10.85 -5.75
CA ILE A 121 -9.83 -10.49 -4.99
C ILE A 121 -9.43 -11.68 -4.12
N TYR A 122 -8.21 -12.18 -4.31
CA TYR A 122 -7.65 -13.32 -3.59
C TYR A 122 -6.62 -12.84 -2.57
N ASN A 123 -6.57 -13.53 -1.43
CA ASN A 123 -5.46 -13.46 -0.50
C ASN A 123 -4.64 -14.76 -0.58
N ASP A 124 -3.53 -14.72 -1.30
CA ASP A 124 -2.59 -15.84 -1.43
C ASP A 124 -1.58 -15.88 -0.25
N GLY A 125 -1.70 -14.97 0.71
CA GLY A 125 -0.86 -14.87 1.90
C GLY A 125 -1.35 -15.75 3.06
N LYS A 126 -0.57 -15.78 4.15
CA LYS A 126 -0.93 -16.54 5.37
C LYS A 126 -1.54 -15.68 6.46
N TYR A 127 -1.46 -14.36 6.33
CA TYR A 127 -2.14 -13.40 7.20
C TYR A 127 -3.34 -12.75 6.50
N PRO A 128 -4.33 -12.23 7.26
CA PRO A 128 -5.50 -11.59 6.68
C PRO A 128 -5.16 -10.39 5.80
N LEU A 129 -5.74 -10.35 4.61
CA LEU A 129 -5.67 -9.21 3.69
C LEU A 129 -6.78 -8.22 4.06
N LYS A 130 -6.39 -7.04 4.53
CA LYS A 130 -7.30 -5.93 4.78
C LYS A 130 -7.36 -5.03 3.55
N VAL A 131 -8.46 -5.08 2.82
CA VAL A 131 -8.77 -4.14 1.74
C VAL A 131 -9.37 -2.89 2.39
N SER A 132 -8.65 -1.79 2.29
CA SER A 132 -9.00 -0.53 2.96
C SER A 132 -9.93 0.33 2.12
N ARG A 133 -9.74 0.35 0.80
CA ARG A 133 -10.57 1.14 -0.11
C ARG A 133 -10.48 0.66 -1.55
N ILE A 134 -11.57 0.84 -2.29
CA ILE A 134 -11.63 0.68 -3.73
C ILE A 134 -12.03 2.02 -4.34
N PHE A 135 -11.28 2.48 -5.34
CA PHE A 135 -11.53 3.73 -6.07
C PHE A 135 -11.74 3.44 -7.55
N THR A 136 -12.68 4.15 -8.17
CA THR A 136 -12.90 4.09 -9.62
C THR A 136 -12.48 5.43 -10.25
N SER A 137 -11.95 5.39 -11.46
CA SER A 137 -11.46 6.59 -12.15
C SER A 137 -12.57 7.46 -12.78
N CYS A 138 -13.83 7.01 -12.73
CA CYS A 138 -14.95 7.64 -13.43
C CYS A 138 -16.28 7.35 -12.75
N SER A 139 -17.21 8.29 -12.80
CA SER A 139 -18.61 8.11 -12.36
C SER A 139 -19.39 7.08 -13.18
N CYS A 140 -18.93 6.80 -14.40
CA CYS A 140 -19.42 5.74 -15.26
C CYS A 140 -19.13 4.32 -14.72
N LEU A 141 -18.34 4.20 -13.65
CA LEU A 141 -18.02 2.94 -13.00
C LEU A 141 -18.34 3.02 -11.50
N ASN A 142 -19.35 2.27 -11.09
CA ASN A 142 -19.86 2.26 -9.73
C ASN A 142 -19.56 0.94 -9.04
N LEU A 143 -19.05 1.02 -7.82
CA LEU A 143 -18.90 -0.11 -6.92
C LEU A 143 -20.25 -0.44 -6.27
N LEU A 144 -20.70 -1.69 -6.37
CA LEU A 144 -22.03 -2.12 -5.90
C LEU A 144 -22.02 -2.73 -4.50
N ASP A 145 -20.93 -3.40 -4.13
CA ASP A 145 -20.71 -4.03 -2.83
C ASP A 145 -19.40 -3.55 -2.20
N HIS A 146 -19.09 -3.98 -0.97
CA HIS A 146 -17.80 -3.66 -0.34
C HIS A 146 -17.43 -2.16 -0.33
N THR A 147 -18.42 -1.30 -0.09
CA THR A 147 -18.23 0.17 -0.05
C THR A 147 -17.34 0.64 1.10
N ASP A 148 -17.26 -0.17 2.15
CA ASP A 148 -16.41 0.02 3.32
C ASP A 148 -15.24 -0.98 3.33
N GLU A 149 -14.33 -0.81 4.28
CA GLU A 149 -13.22 -1.75 4.47
C GLU A 149 -13.70 -3.19 4.71
N PHE A 150 -12.96 -4.16 4.18
CA PHE A 150 -13.25 -5.57 4.39
C PHE A 150 -11.96 -6.40 4.49
N VAL A 151 -12.10 -7.63 4.97
CA VAL A 151 -11.00 -8.55 5.20
C VAL A 151 -11.22 -9.83 4.40
N VAL A 152 -10.17 -10.29 3.71
CA VAL A 152 -10.13 -11.57 3.03
C VAL A 152 -9.22 -12.50 3.82
N SER A 153 -9.77 -13.64 4.27
CA SER A 153 -9.02 -14.64 5.03
C SER A 153 -7.86 -15.23 4.23
N PRO A 154 -6.82 -15.76 4.88
CA PRO A 154 -5.74 -16.47 4.20
C PRO A 154 -6.25 -17.59 3.28
N ASN A 155 -5.74 -17.65 2.05
CA ASN A 155 -6.13 -18.60 1.00
C ASN A 155 -7.60 -18.54 0.59
N ASP A 156 -8.26 -17.40 0.81
CA ASP A 156 -9.66 -17.16 0.45
C ASP A 156 -9.80 -16.05 -0.60
N SER A 157 -11.04 -15.80 -1.05
CA SER A 157 -11.35 -14.74 -2.01
C SER A 157 -12.65 -14.00 -1.68
N ALA A 158 -12.71 -12.73 -2.07
CA ALA A 158 -13.92 -11.93 -2.08
C ALA A 158 -14.30 -11.57 -3.51
N MET A 159 -15.60 -11.59 -3.80
CA MET A 159 -16.16 -11.16 -5.08
C MET A 159 -16.61 -9.71 -4.94
N VAL A 160 -16.08 -8.82 -5.78
CA VAL A 160 -16.43 -7.40 -5.78
C VAL A 160 -17.13 -7.05 -7.07
N SER A 161 -18.35 -6.55 -6.95
CA SER A 161 -19.26 -6.27 -8.06
C SER A 161 -19.22 -4.80 -8.45
N PHE A 162 -19.15 -4.56 -9.75
CA PHE A 162 -19.15 -3.23 -10.35
C PHE A 162 -20.27 -3.12 -11.38
N ASN A 163 -20.82 -1.92 -11.52
CA ASN A 163 -21.68 -1.55 -12.64
C ASN A 163 -21.00 -0.50 -13.50
N PHE A 164 -20.89 -0.79 -14.79
CA PHE A 164 -20.43 0.15 -15.81
C PHE A 164 -21.61 0.68 -16.62
N LYS A 165 -21.71 2.01 -16.74
CA LYS A 165 -22.74 2.69 -17.54
C LYS A 165 -22.16 3.92 -18.20
N SER A 166 -22.24 3.98 -19.53
CA SER A 166 -21.76 5.12 -20.34
C SER A 166 -22.92 5.83 -21.01
N GLU A 167 -22.88 7.17 -21.06
CA GLU A 167 -23.81 8.00 -21.83
C GLU A 167 -23.35 8.22 -23.27
N GLU A 168 -22.09 7.88 -23.58
CA GLU A 168 -21.47 8.06 -24.90
C GLU A 168 -21.00 6.71 -25.46
N SER A 169 -21.10 6.57 -26.79
CA SER A 169 -20.56 5.43 -27.53
C SER A 169 -19.07 5.59 -27.82
N GLY A 170 -18.41 4.49 -28.20
CA GLY A 170 -16.99 4.44 -28.50
C GLY A 170 -16.19 3.53 -27.57
N GLU A 171 -14.87 3.59 -27.68
CA GLU A 171 -13.96 2.81 -26.83
C GLU A 171 -13.51 3.64 -25.62
N VAL A 172 -13.58 3.06 -24.42
CA VAL A 172 -13.15 3.73 -23.20
C VAL A 172 -12.23 2.84 -22.37
N ILE A 173 -11.24 3.48 -21.76
CA ILE A 173 -10.31 2.89 -20.78
C ILE A 173 -10.57 3.54 -19.43
N ARG A 174 -10.78 2.72 -18.40
CA ARG A 174 -10.96 3.15 -17.00
C ARG A 174 -10.07 2.34 -16.08
N ASP A 175 -9.88 2.86 -14.88
CA ASP A 175 -9.05 2.23 -13.86
C ASP A 175 -9.84 2.03 -12.56
N VAL A 176 -9.59 0.90 -11.92
CA VAL A 176 -9.98 0.59 -10.54
C VAL A 176 -8.71 0.46 -9.72
N PHE A 177 -8.66 1.17 -8.59
CA PHE A 177 -7.55 1.12 -7.63
C PHE A 177 -8.02 0.45 -6.35
N ILE A 178 -7.32 -0.59 -5.92
CA ILE A 178 -7.63 -1.36 -4.70
C ILE A 178 -6.47 -1.15 -3.74
N THR A 179 -6.73 -0.52 -2.60
CA THR A 179 -5.71 -0.29 -1.56
C THR A 179 -5.85 -1.31 -0.44
N SER A 180 -4.73 -1.89 -0.02
CA SER A 180 -4.71 -2.94 1.00
C SER A 180 -3.38 -2.99 1.75
N ASN A 181 -3.31 -3.81 2.81
CA ASN A 181 -2.06 -4.13 3.50
C ASN A 181 -1.23 -5.22 2.79
N ALA A 182 -1.52 -5.54 1.52
CA ALA A 182 -0.78 -6.55 0.79
C ALA A 182 0.66 -6.10 0.51
N ILE A 183 1.65 -6.89 0.93
CA ILE A 183 3.05 -6.48 0.78
C ILE A 183 3.54 -6.54 -0.66
N ASN A 184 2.90 -7.36 -1.51
CA ASN A 184 3.26 -7.52 -2.92
C ASN A 184 2.77 -6.35 -3.78
N LYS A 185 1.53 -5.90 -3.55
CA LYS A 185 0.87 -4.79 -4.26
C LYS A 185 -0.06 -4.02 -3.30
N PRO A 186 0.48 -3.12 -2.46
CA PRO A 186 -0.32 -2.30 -1.55
C PRO A 186 -1.41 -1.51 -2.28
N ILE A 187 -1.10 -1.02 -3.49
CA ILE A 187 -2.06 -0.43 -4.42
C ILE A 187 -2.11 -1.29 -5.68
N LEU A 188 -3.20 -2.04 -5.85
CA LEU A 188 -3.43 -2.86 -7.03
C LEU A 188 -4.28 -2.08 -8.06
N TYR A 189 -3.85 -2.14 -9.31
CA TYR A 189 -4.47 -1.46 -10.44
C TYR A 189 -5.17 -2.48 -11.34
N VAL A 190 -6.46 -2.27 -11.64
CA VAL A 190 -7.20 -3.05 -12.63
C VAL A 190 -7.69 -2.13 -13.73
N LYS A 191 -7.33 -2.44 -14.97
CA LYS A 191 -7.76 -1.71 -16.16
C LYS A 191 -9.07 -2.29 -16.67
N ILE A 192 -10.03 -1.42 -16.94
CA ILE A 192 -11.32 -1.75 -17.56
C ILE A 192 -11.31 -1.20 -18.98
N LEU A 193 -11.46 -2.09 -19.96
CA LEU A 193 -11.62 -1.77 -21.38
C LEU A 193 -13.08 -2.01 -21.73
N ALA A 194 -13.77 -1.00 -22.26
CA ALA A 194 -15.16 -1.15 -22.68
C ALA A 194 -15.38 -0.61 -24.10
N SER A 195 -16.14 -1.36 -24.89
CA SER A 195 -16.61 -0.95 -26.22
C SER A 195 -18.12 -0.69 -26.15
N ILE A 196 -18.52 0.56 -26.37
CA ILE A 196 -19.91 0.99 -26.29
C ILE A 196 -20.48 1.27 -27.68
N TYR A 197 -21.67 0.75 -28.00
CA TYR A 197 -22.38 0.96 -29.27
C TYR A 197 -23.72 1.70 -29.12
#